data_AF-A0A9Q9ARB1-F1
#
_entry.id   AF-A0A9Q9ARB1-F1
#
_cell.length_a   1.000
_cell.length_b   1.000
_cell.length_c   1.000
_cell.angle_alpha   90.00
_cell.angle_beta   90.00
_cell.angle_gamma   90.00
#
_symmetry.space_group_name_H-M   'P 1'
#
loop_
_entity.id
_entity.type
_entity.pdbx_description
1 polymer ?
#
loop_
_entity_poly.entity_id
_entity_poly.type
_entity_poly.pdbx_seq_one_letter_code
_entity_poly.pdbx_strand_id
1 'polypeptide(L)'
;MPSSSTASTSQERLITHNHKVLCARLWHSGFEKETRYITPFFVAILETTEDTLYQHACEDDPKWWKQMQEYCNKKARSESVYVAGNMTADSAAVLFKFGRKEEAERLCELAEQIYGLAVKVEEDEKRYESWSYKY
;
A
#
# COMPACT_ATOMS: atom_id res chain seq x y z
N MET A 1 -31.47 13.23 -2.71
CA MET A 1 -30.35 13.14 -1.75
C MET A 1 -29.09 12.89 -2.57
N PRO A 2 -28.13 13.82 -2.68
CA PRO A 2 -26.84 13.49 -3.24
C PRO A 2 -25.97 12.88 -2.13
N SER A 3 -25.56 11.63 -2.31
CA SER A 3 -24.47 11.01 -1.55
C SER A 3 -23.18 11.74 -1.92
N SER A 4 -22.63 12.50 -0.97
CA SER A 4 -21.32 13.13 -1.09
C SER A 4 -20.38 12.47 -0.10
N SER A 5 -19.98 11.23 -0.37
CA SER A 5 -18.76 10.68 0.20
C SER A 5 -17.58 11.21 -0.62
N THR A 6 -17.26 12.49 -0.41
CA THR A 6 -15.90 12.98 -0.62
C THR A 6 -15.17 12.64 0.67
N ALA A 7 -13.96 12.06 0.58
CA ALA A 7 -13.11 11.71 1.72
C ALA A 7 -12.92 12.92 2.68
N SER A 8 -13.84 13.10 3.62
CA SER A 8 -14.10 14.39 4.27
C SER A 8 -13.62 14.37 5.70
N THR A 9 -13.58 13.20 6.32
CA THR A 9 -13.01 13.02 7.65
C THR A 9 -11.48 13.03 7.58
N SER A 10 -10.83 13.43 8.68
CA SER A 10 -9.37 13.34 8.79
C SER A 10 -8.85 11.90 8.69
N GLN A 11 -9.73 10.94 8.98
CA GLN A 11 -9.45 9.51 9.04
C GLN A 11 -9.42 8.91 7.64
N GLU A 12 -10.46 9.18 6.84
CA GLU A 12 -10.50 8.82 5.43
C GLU A 12 -9.31 9.42 4.68
N ARG A 13 -8.97 10.68 4.94
CA ARG A 13 -7.77 11.30 4.35
C ARG A 13 -6.47 10.57 4.71
N LEU A 14 -6.34 10.11 5.95
CA LEU A 14 -5.18 9.34 6.39
C LEU A 14 -5.14 7.95 5.73
N ILE A 15 -6.28 7.25 5.66
CA ILE A 15 -6.39 5.94 5.01
C ILE A 15 -6.12 6.06 3.49
N THR A 16 -6.66 7.09 2.83
CA THR A 16 -6.38 7.40 1.42
C THR A 16 -4.90 7.71 1.20
N HIS A 17 -4.27 8.46 2.11
CA HIS A 17 -2.83 8.71 2.05
C HIS A 17 -2.01 7.42 2.20
N ASN A 18 -2.36 6.57 3.16
CA ASN A 18 -1.71 5.28 3.37
C ASN A 18 -1.86 4.39 2.12
N HIS A 19 -3.06 4.33 1.52
CA HIS A 19 -3.28 3.64 0.25
C HIS A 19 -2.39 4.19 -0.87
N LYS A 20 -2.30 5.52 -1.02
CA LYS A 20 -1.46 6.17 -2.02
C LYS A 20 0.02 5.77 -1.88
N VAL A 21 0.54 5.79 -0.65
CA VAL A 21 1.93 5.38 -0.37
C VAL A 21 2.12 3.89 -0.67
N LEU A 22 1.24 3.03 -0.16
CA LEU A 22 1.24 1.58 -0.44
C LEU A 22 1.24 1.29 -1.94
N CYS A 23 0.34 1.94 -2.68
CA CYS A 23 0.17 1.73 -4.11
C CYS A 23 1.45 2.10 -4.87
N ALA A 24 2.03 3.27 -4.59
CA ALA A 24 3.30 3.69 -5.18
C ALA A 24 4.44 2.70 -4.90
N ARG A 25 4.54 2.23 -3.64
CA ARG A 25 5.59 1.30 -3.20
C ARG A 25 5.53 -0.04 -3.91
N LEU A 26 4.34 -0.65 -3.96
CA LEU A 26 4.14 -1.95 -4.59
C LEU A 26 4.27 -1.84 -6.11
N TRP A 27 3.61 -0.85 -6.72
CA TRP A 27 3.62 -0.67 -8.17
C TRP A 27 5.03 -0.46 -8.71
N HIS A 28 5.78 0.51 -8.17
CA HIS A 28 7.13 0.80 -8.66
C HIS A 28 8.17 -0.25 -8.31
N SER A 29 7.86 -1.17 -7.39
CA SER A 29 8.73 -2.31 -7.05
C SER A 29 8.34 -3.60 -7.79
N GLY A 30 7.42 -3.52 -8.75
CA GLY A 30 7.02 -4.63 -9.62
C GLY A 30 5.96 -5.57 -9.02
N PHE A 31 5.23 -5.13 -8.00
CA PHE A 31 4.15 -5.90 -7.32
C PHE A 31 2.76 -5.39 -7.72
N GLU A 32 2.55 -5.16 -9.03
CA GLU A 32 1.28 -4.62 -9.55
C GLU A 32 0.08 -5.54 -9.26
N LYS A 33 0.31 -6.86 -9.22
CA LYS A 33 -0.76 -7.84 -8.93
C LYS A 33 -1.23 -7.72 -7.50
N GLU A 34 -0.30 -7.54 -6.57
CA GLU A 34 -0.55 -7.36 -5.15
C GLU A 34 -1.26 -6.02 -4.91
N THR A 35 -0.84 -4.95 -5.60
CA THR A 35 -1.56 -3.67 -5.57
C THR A 35 -3.02 -3.86 -5.97
N ARG A 36 -3.29 -4.51 -7.11
CA ARG A 36 -4.66 -4.77 -7.59
C ARG A 36 -5.46 -5.65 -6.64
N TYR A 37 -4.82 -6.56 -5.92
CA TYR A 37 -5.48 -7.39 -4.91
C TYR A 37 -5.85 -6.59 -3.65
N ILE A 38 -5.01 -5.64 -3.24
CA ILE A 38 -5.20 -4.86 -2.01
C ILE A 38 -6.18 -3.70 -2.21
N THR A 39 -6.16 -3.03 -3.35
CA THR A 39 -6.99 -1.83 -3.62
C THR A 39 -8.49 -2.04 -3.33
N PRO A 40 -9.14 -3.16 -3.69
CA PRO A 40 -10.55 -3.40 -3.37
C PRO A 40 -10.91 -3.31 -1.88
N PHE A 41 -9.99 -3.66 -0.98
CA PHE A 41 -10.21 -3.53 0.47
C PHE A 41 -10.34 -2.06 0.88
N PHE A 42 -9.46 -1.21 0.34
CA PHE A 42 -9.50 0.24 0.57
C PHE A 42 -10.70 0.90 -0.09
N VAL A 43 -11.12 0.43 -1.26
CA VAL A 43 -12.35 0.86 -1.94
C VAL A 43 -13.57 0.63 -1.06
N ALA A 44 -13.69 -0.57 -0.46
CA ALA A 44 -14.78 -0.89 0.45
C ALA A 44 -14.74 -0.03 1.72
N ILE A 45 -13.57 0.18 2.29
CA ILE A 45 -13.40 0.96 3.52
C ILE A 45 -13.76 2.44 3.31
N LEU A 46 -13.32 3.01 2.19
CA LEU A 46 -13.50 4.42 1.87
C LEU A 46 -14.80 4.71 1.11
N GLU A 47 -15.59 3.67 0.84
CA GLU A 47 -16.86 3.77 0.09
C GLU A 47 -16.70 4.53 -1.23
N THR A 48 -15.62 4.23 -1.96
CA THR A 48 -15.22 4.93 -3.19
C THR A 48 -15.07 3.95 -4.36
N THR A 49 -14.41 4.33 -5.45
CA THR A 49 -14.09 3.46 -6.59
C THR A 49 -12.59 3.24 -6.73
N GLU A 50 -12.21 2.15 -7.42
CA GLU A 50 -10.81 1.91 -7.76
C GLU A 50 -10.22 3.08 -8.57
N ASP A 51 -10.96 3.57 -9.56
CA ASP A 51 -10.54 4.69 -10.41
C ASP A 51 -10.23 5.94 -9.58
N THR A 52 -11.09 6.28 -8.61
CA THR A 52 -10.85 7.43 -7.73
C THR A 52 -9.61 7.24 -6.85
N LEU A 53 -9.38 6.02 -6.34
CA LEU A 53 -8.16 5.74 -5.56
C LEU A 53 -6.89 5.75 -6.41
N TYR A 54 -6.95 5.24 -7.65
CA TYR A 54 -5.83 5.31 -8.59
C TYR A 54 -5.54 6.75 -8.99
N GLN A 55 -6.57 7.54 -9.31
CA GLN A 55 -6.44 8.96 -9.61
C GLN A 55 -5.76 9.72 -8.45
N HIS A 56 -6.21 9.49 -7.21
CA HIS A 56 -5.54 10.05 -6.03
C HIS A 56 -4.09 9.58 -5.87
N ALA A 57 -3.81 8.31 -6.18
CA ALA A 57 -2.50 7.73 -6.04
C ALA A 57 -1.49 8.31 -7.05
N CYS A 58 -1.82 8.33 -8.35
CA CYS A 58 -0.87 8.62 -9.42
C CYS A 58 -1.13 9.93 -10.20
N GLU A 59 -2.37 10.39 -10.32
CA GLU A 59 -2.73 11.52 -11.20
C GLU A 59 -2.79 12.87 -10.46
N ASP A 60 -3.23 12.88 -9.21
CA ASP A 60 -3.38 14.11 -8.42
C ASP A 60 -2.05 14.78 -8.07
N ASP A 61 -0.96 14.00 -7.98
CA ASP A 61 0.38 14.52 -7.75
C ASP A 61 1.43 13.75 -8.58
N PRO A 62 1.52 14.06 -9.88
CA PRO A 62 2.39 13.33 -10.80
C PRO A 62 3.88 13.56 -10.49
N LYS A 63 4.21 14.71 -9.87
CA LYS A 63 5.58 15.00 -9.43
C LYS A 63 5.97 14.10 -8.28
N TRP A 64 5.12 13.98 -7.26
CA TRP A 64 5.35 13.07 -6.14
C TRP A 64 5.40 11.62 -6.61
N TRP A 65 4.51 11.21 -7.51
CA TRP A 65 4.50 9.85 -8.07
C TRP A 65 5.84 9.50 -8.74
N LYS A 66 6.35 10.41 -9.57
CA LYS A 66 7.67 10.24 -10.19
C LYS A 66 8.81 10.20 -9.17
N GLN A 67 8.77 11.04 -8.14
CA GLN A 67 9.77 11.00 -7.05
C GLN A 67 9.73 9.66 -6.30
N MET A 68 8.54 9.10 -6.08
CA MET A 68 8.38 7.78 -5.49
C MET A 68 8.92 6.67 -6.37
N GLN A 69 8.74 6.75 -7.69
CA GLN A 69 9.37 5.83 -8.63
C GLN A 69 10.90 5.86 -8.50
N GLU A 70 11.50 7.04 -8.58
CA GLU A 70 12.95 7.23 -8.46
C GLU A 70 13.48 6.75 -7.09
N TYR A 71 12.70 6.96 -6.02
CA TYR A 71 13.00 6.47 -4.69
C TYR A 71 12.99 4.94 -4.64
N CYS A 72 11.91 4.30 -5.10
CA CYS A 72 11.76 2.84 -5.05
C CYS A 72 12.83 2.13 -5.88
N ASN A 73 13.23 2.70 -7.02
CA ASN A 73 14.31 2.16 -7.85
C ASN A 73 15.69 2.13 -7.16
N LYS A 74 15.88 2.94 -6.11
CA LYS A 74 17.14 3.00 -5.34
C LYS A 74 17.12 2.12 -4.09
N LYS A 75 16.00 1.46 -3.80
CA LYS A 75 15.81 0.65 -2.59
C LYS A 75 15.66 -0.82 -2.94
N ALA A 76 15.89 -1.67 -1.94
CA ALA A 76 15.52 -3.07 -2.04
C ALA A 76 14.00 -3.17 -2.25
N ARG A 77 13.56 -4.14 -3.06
CA ARG A 77 12.14 -4.38 -3.31
C ARG A 77 11.45 -4.80 -2.03
N SER A 78 12.11 -5.62 -1.20
CA SER A 78 11.61 -6.02 0.12
C SER A 78 11.28 -4.81 1.01
N GLU A 79 12.12 -3.76 1.02
CA GLU A 79 11.88 -2.53 1.79
C GLU A 79 10.54 -1.88 1.39
N SER A 80 10.24 -1.78 0.10
CA SER A 80 8.97 -1.24 -0.38
C SER A 80 7.77 -2.09 0.06
N VAL A 81 7.91 -3.41 0.08
CA VAL A 81 6.84 -4.32 0.54
C VAL A 81 6.64 -4.20 2.05
N TYR A 82 7.71 -4.10 2.85
CA TYR A 82 7.60 -3.84 4.30
C TYR A 82 6.87 -2.52 4.58
N VAL A 83 7.19 -1.46 3.84
CA VAL A 83 6.49 -0.18 3.97
C VAL A 83 5.01 -0.31 3.59
N ALA A 84 4.67 -1.06 2.54
CA ALA A 84 3.27 -1.34 2.21
C ALA A 84 2.54 -2.09 3.34
N GLY A 85 3.19 -3.08 3.96
CA GLY A 85 2.67 -3.77 5.15
C GLY A 85 2.40 -2.80 6.30
N ASN A 86 3.35 -1.90 6.59
CA ASN A 86 3.19 -0.87 7.62
C ASN A 86 2.00 0.05 7.34
N MET A 87 1.85 0.56 6.11
CA MET A 87 0.73 1.43 5.73
C MET A 87 -0.63 0.72 5.86
N THR A 88 -0.66 -0.59 5.60
CA THR A 88 -1.86 -1.42 5.77
C THR A 88 -2.20 -1.59 7.25
N ALA A 89 -1.22 -1.89 8.09
CA ALA A 89 -1.37 -2.00 9.54
C ALA A 89 -1.76 -0.66 10.20
N ASP A 90 -1.17 0.44 9.75
CA ASP A 90 -1.52 1.79 10.21
C ASP A 90 -2.97 2.13 9.86
N SER A 91 -3.43 1.71 8.68
CA SER A 91 -4.84 1.88 8.27
C SER A 91 -5.78 1.04 9.14
N ALA A 92 -5.40 -0.19 9.49
CA ALA A 92 -6.12 -1.01 10.47
C ALA A 92 -6.20 -0.32 11.84
N ALA A 93 -5.08 0.24 12.32
CA ALA A 93 -5.02 0.95 13.60
C ALA A 93 -5.94 2.19 13.62
N VAL A 94 -6.04 2.90 12.50
CA VAL A 94 -7.02 3.98 12.33
C VAL A 94 -8.44 3.43 12.49
N LEU A 95 -8.79 2.36 11.77
CA LEU A 95 -10.13 1.76 11.85
C LEU A 95 -10.50 1.28 13.26
N PHE A 96 -9.57 0.65 13.98
CA PHE A 96 -9.78 0.25 15.38
C PHE A 96 -10.14 1.42 16.28
N LYS A 97 -9.44 2.56 16.13
CA LYS A 97 -9.69 3.77 16.94
C LYS A 97 -11.09 4.34 16.74
N PHE A 98 -11.72 4.07 15.60
CA PHE A 98 -13.05 4.60 15.25
C PHE A 98 -14.16 3.54 15.30
N GLY A 99 -13.86 2.37 15.88
CA GLY A 99 -14.87 1.33 16.13
C GLY A 99 -15.19 0.44 14.94
N ARG A 100 -14.47 0.57 13.81
CA ARG A 100 -14.62 -0.26 12.60
C ARG A 100 -13.81 -1.57 12.71
N LYS A 101 -14.12 -2.38 13.73
CA LYS A 101 -13.29 -3.53 14.14
C LYS A 101 -13.16 -4.62 13.08
N GLU A 102 -14.26 -5.01 12.44
CA GLU A 102 -14.24 -6.10 11.45
C GLU A 102 -13.41 -5.76 10.20
N GLU A 103 -13.36 -4.49 9.82
CA GLU A 103 -12.56 -4.02 8.69
C GLU A 103 -11.09 -3.83 9.09
N ALA A 104 -10.86 -3.40 10.34
CA ALA A 104 -9.52 -3.35 10.91
C ALA A 104 -8.87 -4.74 10.98
N GLU A 105 -9.60 -5.75 11.45
CA GLU A 105 -9.12 -7.15 11.50
C GLU A 105 -8.74 -7.67 10.12
N ARG A 106 -9.59 -7.43 9.11
CA ARG A 106 -9.29 -7.78 7.71
C ARG A 106 -8.03 -7.09 7.19
N LEU A 107 -7.80 -5.83 7.54
CA LEU A 107 -6.55 -5.14 7.18
C LEU A 107 -5.34 -5.67 7.96
N CYS A 108 -5.49 -6.13 9.21
CA CYS A 108 -4.40 -6.78 9.93
C CYS A 108 -3.98 -8.09 9.24
N GLU A 109 -4.92 -8.94 8.87
CA GLU A 109 -4.64 -10.17 8.11
C GLU A 109 -3.94 -9.85 6.78
N LEU A 110 -4.40 -8.79 6.08
CA LEU A 110 -3.79 -8.34 4.85
C LEU A 110 -2.35 -7.82 5.07
N ALA A 111 -2.12 -7.07 6.15
CA ALA A 111 -0.78 -6.60 6.51
C ALA A 111 0.16 -7.78 6.78
N GLU A 112 -0.29 -8.81 7.50
CA GLU A 112 0.49 -10.04 7.72
C GLU A 112 0.84 -10.76 6.42
N GLN A 113 -0.10 -10.84 5.47
CA GLN A 113 0.17 -11.40 4.14
C GLN A 113 1.25 -10.61 3.40
N ILE A 114 1.18 -9.27 3.45
CA ILE A 114 2.18 -8.38 2.83
C ILE A 114 3.54 -8.52 3.50
N TYR A 115 3.61 -8.64 4.83
CA TYR A 115 4.88 -8.92 5.52
C TYR A 115 5.46 -10.28 5.15
N GLY A 116 4.61 -11.31 5.02
CA GLY A 116 5.04 -12.62 4.53
C GLY A 116 5.63 -12.57 3.12
N LEU A 117 5.08 -11.71 2.25
CA LEU A 117 5.66 -11.42 0.94
C LEU A 117 7.01 -10.70 1.07
N ALA A 118 7.11 -9.68 1.93
CA ALA A 118 8.35 -8.93 2.12
C ALA A 118 9.52 -9.83 2.54
N VAL A 119 9.28 -10.76 3.47
CA VAL A 119 10.27 -11.76 3.91
C VAL A 119 10.75 -12.63 2.75
N LYS A 120 9.82 -13.14 1.93
CA LYS A 120 10.18 -13.97 0.76
C LYS A 120 11.03 -13.20 -0.25
N VAL A 121 10.67 -11.95 -0.52
CA VAL A 121 11.41 -11.07 -1.43
C VAL A 121 12.82 -10.79 -0.88
N GLU A 122 12.94 -10.54 0.41
CA GLU A 122 14.22 -10.31 1.08
C GLU A 122 15.13 -11.55 1.01
N GLU A 123 14.57 -12.75 1.21
CA GLU A 123 15.30 -14.01 1.05
C GLU A 123 15.82 -14.21 -0.38
N ASP A 124 15.01 -13.85 -1.38
CA ASP A 124 15.41 -13.93 -2.79
C ASP A 124 16.51 -12.92 -3.11
N GLU A 125 16.40 -11.68 -2.62
CA GLU A 125 17.44 -10.64 -2.78
C GLU A 125 18.78 -11.09 -2.18
N LYS A 126 18.78 -11.60 -0.94
CA LYS A 126 19.97 -12.16 -0.28
C LYS A 126 20.55 -13.34 -1.05
N ARG A 127 19.70 -14.20 -1.62
CA ARG A 127 20.14 -15.29 -2.49
C ARG A 127 20.85 -14.73 -3.72
N TYR A 128 20.26 -13.79 -4.45
CA TYR A 128 20.90 -13.21 -5.65
C TYR A 128 22.24 -12.54 -5.35
N GLU A 129 22.36 -11.79 -4.25
CA GLU A 129 23.63 -11.19 -3.82
C GLU A 129 24.70 -12.27 -3.60
N SER A 130 24.37 -13.34 -2.87
CA SER A 130 25.32 -14.42 -2.59
C SER A 130 25.82 -15.16 -3.83
N TRP A 131 25.05 -15.17 -4.93
CA TRP A 131 25.48 -15.73 -6.22
C TRP A 131 26.38 -14.77 -6.98
N SER A 132 26.11 -13.46 -6.91
CA SER A 132 26.93 -12.42 -7.57
C SER A 132 28.34 -12.31 -7.00
N TYR A 133 28.56 -12.69 -5.73
CA TYR A 133 29.88 -12.72 -5.08
C TYR A 133 30.70 -14.00 -5.36
N LYS A 134 30.13 -15.01 -6.01
CA LYS A 134 30.79 -16.31 -6.27
C LYS A 134 31.41 -16.43 -7.68
N TYR A 135 31.33 -15.38 -8.49
CA TYR A 135 31.93 -15.27 -9.83
C TYR A 135 32.62 -13.92 -10.00
#